data_AF-A0A8J3SGR4-F1
#
_entry.id   AF-A0A8J3SGR4-F1
#
_cell.length_a   1.000
_cell.length_b   1.000
_cell.length_c   1.000
_cell.angle_alpha   90.00
_cell.angle_beta   90.00
_cell.angle_gamma   90.00
#
_symmetry.space_group_name_H-M   'P 1'
#
loop_
_entity.id
_entity.type
_entity.pdbx_description
1 polymer ?
#
loop_
_entity_poly.entity_id
_entity_poly.type
_entity_poly.pdbx_seq_one_letter_code
_entity_poly.pdbx_strand_id
1 'polypeptide(L)'
;MPHDICALVIAGQVDTERARSVGLRAELVYDRIGVFPIDHYFSAYWAAVRGNRASLDVPERCLGALLPNEAVLCDLVREVTGADEPRFAIIRTEYHAGMGSQWGVAFAGERRLTGDEASINEALAALGVRASDSMDEFDTIGLGGFRSNPDYLDRYADLCDELGV
;
A
#
# COMPACT_ATOMS: atom_id res chain seq x y z
N MET A 1 14.14 4.95 -16.95
CA MET A 1 13.89 5.38 -15.55
C MET A 1 13.41 4.16 -14.80
N PRO A 2 13.95 3.87 -13.61
CA PRO A 2 13.44 2.79 -12.79
C PRO A 2 11.98 3.08 -12.41
N HIS A 3 11.19 2.03 -12.24
CA HIS A 3 9.82 2.12 -11.76
C HIS A 3 9.76 1.38 -10.43
N ASP A 4 9.84 2.13 -9.34
CA ASP A 4 9.94 1.62 -7.97
C ASP A 4 8.85 2.27 -7.11
N ILE A 5 7.80 1.52 -6.87
CA ILE A 5 6.61 2.00 -6.17
C ILE A 5 6.32 1.02 -5.06
N CYS A 6 6.06 1.55 -3.88
CA CYS A 6 5.42 0.84 -2.81
C CYS A 6 4.24 1.70 -2.34
N ALA A 7 3.03 1.13 -2.35
CA ALA A 7 1.83 1.90 -2.07
C ALA A 7 0.77 1.10 -1.32
N LEU A 8 0.03 1.83 -0.50
CA LEU A 8 -1.20 1.41 0.13
C LEU A 8 -2.36 1.89 -0.74
N VAL A 9 -3.13 0.97 -1.29
CA VAL A 9 -4.32 1.26 -2.09
C VAL A 9 -5.54 1.05 -1.21
N ILE A 10 -6.33 2.08 -0.99
CA ILE A 10 -7.49 2.05 -0.08
C ILE A 10 -8.77 2.14 -0.89
N ALA A 11 -9.70 1.23 -0.64
CA ALA A 11 -11.04 1.28 -1.21
C ALA A 11 -12.06 1.90 -0.23
N GLY A 12 -12.92 2.77 -0.76
CA GLY A 12 -13.93 3.50 -0.01
C GLY A 12 -13.63 4.99 0.10
N GLN A 13 -14.45 5.67 0.90
CA GLN A 13 -14.25 7.07 1.20
C GLN A 13 -13.14 7.22 2.25
N VAL A 14 -12.18 8.10 1.98
CA VAL A 14 -11.08 8.41 2.90
C VAL A 14 -11.25 9.83 3.43
N ASP A 15 -11.23 9.97 4.76
CA ASP A 15 -11.09 11.25 5.43
C ASP A 15 -9.67 11.79 5.17
N THR A 16 -9.58 12.82 4.35
CA THR A 16 -8.30 13.38 3.89
C THR A 16 -7.57 14.12 5.02
N GLU A 17 -8.28 14.73 5.96
CA GLU A 17 -7.64 15.40 7.10
C GLU A 17 -7.04 14.36 8.03
N ARG A 18 -7.81 13.30 8.32
CA ARG A 18 -7.33 12.16 9.11
C ARG A 18 -6.14 11.47 8.44
N ALA A 19 -6.21 11.22 7.14
CA ALA A 19 -5.10 10.63 6.37
C ALA A 19 -3.82 11.46 6.49
N ARG A 20 -3.91 12.78 6.32
CA ARG A 20 -2.74 13.67 6.47
C ARG A 20 -2.17 13.65 7.88
N SER A 21 -3.01 13.55 8.90
CA SER A 21 -2.58 13.51 10.30
C SER A 21 -1.71 12.28 10.62
N VAL A 22 -1.94 11.17 9.91
CA VAL A 22 -1.13 9.95 9.99
C VAL A 22 -0.06 9.84 8.87
N GLY A 23 0.13 10.92 8.10
CA GLY A 23 1.12 11.00 7.03
C GLY A 23 0.77 10.28 5.73
N LEU A 24 -0.45 9.75 5.60
CA LEU A 24 -0.98 9.24 4.34
C LEU A 24 -1.36 10.43 3.43
N ARG A 25 -0.71 10.52 2.27
CA ARG A 25 -0.97 11.53 1.24
C ARG A 25 -1.34 10.81 -0.04
N ALA A 26 -2.55 11.01 -0.54
CA ALA A 26 -2.98 10.38 -1.77
C ALA A 26 -2.24 11.00 -2.95
N GLU A 27 -1.60 10.16 -3.76
CA GLU A 27 -0.97 10.55 -5.02
C GLU A 27 -1.97 10.43 -6.18
N LEU A 28 -2.80 9.38 -6.15
CA LEU A 28 -3.86 9.13 -7.12
C LEU A 28 -5.19 8.93 -6.41
N VAL A 29 -6.26 9.46 -7.02
CA VAL A 29 -7.64 9.19 -6.62
C VAL A 29 -8.44 8.85 -7.86
N TYR A 30 -9.00 7.65 -7.90
CA TYR A 30 -9.86 7.18 -8.97
C TYR A 30 -11.14 6.60 -8.37
N ASP A 31 -12.29 7.23 -8.64
CA ASP A 31 -13.58 6.90 -8.01
C ASP A 31 -13.45 6.83 -6.46
N ARG A 32 -13.59 5.64 -5.88
CA ARG A 32 -13.45 5.38 -4.43
C ARG A 32 -12.14 4.65 -4.11
N ILE A 33 -11.13 4.78 -4.95
CA ILE A 33 -9.81 4.20 -4.76
C ILE A 33 -8.81 5.34 -4.54
N GLY A 34 -8.14 5.33 -3.40
CA GLY A 34 -7.01 6.22 -3.12
C GLY A 34 -5.71 5.43 -3.12
N VAL A 35 -4.67 5.95 -3.78
CA VAL A 35 -3.32 5.39 -3.78
C VAL A 35 -2.43 6.26 -2.91
N PHE A 36 -1.86 5.68 -1.86
CA PHE A 36 -1.05 6.37 -0.86
C PHE A 36 0.37 5.78 -0.89
N PRO A 37 1.38 6.54 -1.33
CA PRO A 37 2.76 6.07 -1.28
C PRO A 37 3.20 5.81 0.16
N ILE A 38 3.76 4.63 0.40
CA ILE A 38 4.33 4.20 1.69
C ILE A 38 5.59 3.38 1.43
N ASP A 39 6.41 3.19 2.45
CA ASP A 39 7.53 2.25 2.43
C ASP A 39 7.60 1.45 3.74
N HIS A 40 8.62 0.63 3.89
CA HIS A 40 8.84 -0.18 5.09
C HIS A 40 9.19 0.69 6.32
N TYR A 41 9.81 1.86 6.15
CA TYR A 41 10.05 2.77 7.26
C TYR A 41 8.76 3.40 7.77
N PHE A 42 7.85 3.78 6.87
CA PHE A 42 6.53 4.32 7.22
C PHE A 42 5.76 3.35 8.11
N SER A 43 5.69 2.07 7.72
CA SER A 43 4.96 1.06 8.49
C SER A 43 5.67 0.70 9.79
N ALA A 44 7.00 0.56 9.79
CA ALA A 44 7.80 0.32 10.99
C ALA A 44 7.64 1.45 12.02
N TYR A 45 7.72 2.70 11.59
CA TYR A 45 7.51 3.87 12.44
C TYR A 45 6.15 3.82 13.13
N TRP A 46 5.07 3.61 12.37
CA TRP A 46 3.73 3.59 12.95
C TRP A 46 3.52 2.37 13.86
N ALA A 47 4.09 1.22 13.51
CA ALA A 47 4.06 0.02 14.35
C ALA A 47 4.73 0.30 15.71
N ALA A 48 5.87 0.99 15.71
CA ALA A 48 6.57 1.41 16.92
C ALA A 48 5.75 2.43 17.74
N VAL A 49 5.26 3.49 17.10
CA VAL A 49 4.47 4.55 17.75
C VAL A 49 3.19 4.02 18.39
N ARG A 50 2.51 3.06 17.73
CA ARG A 50 1.24 2.49 18.22
C ARG A 50 1.42 1.25 19.08
N GLY A 51 2.64 0.73 19.18
CA GLY A 51 2.93 -0.53 19.89
C GLY A 51 2.28 -1.76 19.25
N ASN A 52 1.88 -1.69 17.97
CA ASN A 52 1.30 -2.83 17.25
C ASN A 52 2.42 -3.57 16.50
N ARG A 53 2.83 -4.72 17.06
CA ARG A 53 3.88 -5.59 16.50
C ARG A 53 3.33 -6.79 15.72
N ALA A 54 2.03 -6.85 15.49
CA ALA A 54 1.44 -7.92 14.70
C ALA A 54 1.77 -7.72 13.22
N SER A 55 1.75 -8.81 12.45
CA SER A 55 1.95 -8.79 11.01
C SER A 55 0.69 -9.26 10.29
N LEU A 56 0.41 -8.64 9.15
CA LEU A 56 -0.54 -9.11 8.15
C LEU A 56 -0.02 -10.40 7.49
N ASP A 57 -0.94 -11.26 7.11
CA ASP A 57 -0.65 -12.46 6.32
C ASP A 57 -0.28 -12.05 4.88
N VAL A 58 1.01 -11.80 4.64
CA VAL A 58 1.58 -11.56 3.31
C VAL A 58 2.30 -12.82 2.82
N PRO A 59 2.25 -13.15 1.51
CA PRO A 59 2.97 -14.30 0.97
C PRO A 59 4.48 -14.24 1.25
N GLU A 60 5.13 -15.37 1.57
CA GLU A 60 6.56 -15.42 1.94
C GLU A 60 7.47 -14.79 0.88
N ARG A 61 7.15 -14.97 -0.40
CA ARG A 61 7.93 -14.39 -1.50
C ARG A 61 7.94 -12.86 -1.51
N CYS A 62 7.00 -12.22 -0.84
CA CYS A 62 6.94 -10.77 -0.68
C CYS A 62 7.86 -10.28 0.45
N LEU A 63 8.25 -11.13 1.40
CA LEU A 63 9.05 -10.75 2.59
C LEU A 63 10.48 -10.35 2.23
N GLY A 64 11.06 -10.94 1.18
CA GLY A 64 12.40 -10.58 0.70
C GLY A 64 12.47 -9.22 0.01
N ALA A 65 11.33 -8.63 -0.33
CA ALA A 65 11.23 -7.40 -1.11
C ALA A 65 10.92 -6.17 -0.25
N LEU A 66 11.29 -6.14 1.04
CA LEU A 66 10.97 -5.02 1.95
C LEU A 66 9.50 -4.57 1.84
N LEU A 67 8.59 -5.52 1.61
CA LEU A 67 7.17 -5.21 1.50
C LEU A 67 6.65 -4.96 2.93
N PRO A 68 6.02 -3.81 3.21
CA PRO A 68 5.36 -3.57 4.49
C PRO A 68 4.41 -4.71 4.82
N ASN A 69 4.49 -5.23 6.03
CA ASN A 69 3.62 -6.30 6.49
C ASN A 69 3.06 -6.06 7.89
N GLU A 70 3.28 -4.90 8.48
CA GLU A 70 2.83 -4.56 9.82
C GLU A 70 1.31 -4.38 9.86
N ALA A 71 0.65 -5.02 10.82
CA ALA A 71 -0.80 -4.93 11.01
C ALA A 71 -1.28 -3.49 11.32
N VAL A 72 -0.36 -2.60 11.70
CA VAL A 72 -0.65 -1.17 11.89
C VAL A 72 -1.21 -0.52 10.64
N LEU A 73 -0.91 -1.03 9.43
CA LEU A 73 -1.49 -0.54 8.20
C LEU A 73 -3.01 -0.72 8.20
N CYS A 74 -3.54 -1.85 8.70
CA CYS A 74 -4.97 -2.05 8.87
C CYS A 74 -5.58 -1.02 9.84
N ASP A 75 -4.89 -0.73 10.96
CA ASP A 75 -5.34 0.28 11.92
C ASP A 75 -5.41 1.68 11.30
N LEU A 76 -4.40 2.05 10.51
CA LEU A 76 -4.36 3.31 9.78
C LEU A 76 -5.51 3.39 8.76
N VAL A 77 -5.76 2.33 7.99
CA VAL A 77 -6.85 2.31 7.02
C VAL A 77 -8.21 2.40 7.73
N ARG A 78 -8.42 1.64 8.81
CA ARG A 78 -9.64 1.73 9.64
C ARG A 78 -9.84 3.15 10.16
N GLU A 79 -8.77 3.79 10.62
CA GLU A 79 -8.81 5.15 11.14
C GLU A 79 -9.22 6.18 10.08
N VAL A 80 -8.68 6.09 8.87
CA VAL A 80 -8.93 7.09 7.81
C VAL A 80 -10.22 6.83 7.03
N THR A 81 -10.76 5.61 7.08
CA THR A 81 -12.02 5.25 6.41
C THR A 81 -13.22 5.22 7.35
N GLY A 82 -12.99 5.03 8.66
CA GLY A 82 -14.03 4.77 9.65
C GLY A 82 -14.73 3.41 9.49
N ALA A 83 -14.23 2.52 8.63
CA ALA A 83 -14.82 1.22 8.38
C ALA A 83 -14.28 0.16 9.34
N ASP A 84 -15.16 -0.66 9.94
CA ASP A 84 -14.76 -1.73 10.87
C ASP A 84 -13.89 -2.80 10.18
N GLU A 85 -14.27 -3.17 8.95
CA GLU A 85 -13.55 -4.09 8.06
C GLU A 85 -13.14 -3.33 6.78
N PRO A 86 -12.07 -2.49 6.85
CA PRO A 86 -11.64 -1.71 5.69
C PRO A 86 -11.07 -2.62 4.59
N ARG A 87 -11.23 -2.22 3.32
CA ARG A 87 -10.63 -2.94 2.19
C ARG A 87 -9.44 -2.14 1.65
N PHE A 88 -8.30 -2.80 1.56
CA PHE A 88 -7.07 -2.18 1.08
C PHE A 88 -6.15 -3.21 0.44
N ALA A 89 -5.15 -2.75 -0.30
CA ALA A 89 -4.09 -3.57 -0.84
C ALA A 89 -2.73 -2.92 -0.60
N ILE A 90 -1.70 -3.75 -0.48
CA ILE A 90 -0.30 -3.33 -0.50
C ILE A 90 0.25 -3.79 -1.84
N ILE A 91 0.77 -2.85 -2.61
CA ILE A 91 1.36 -3.12 -3.92
C ILE A 91 2.81 -2.69 -3.93
N ARG A 92 3.65 -3.44 -4.65
CA ARG A 92 5.02 -3.07 -4.94
C ARG A 92 5.35 -3.38 -6.39
N THR A 93 6.02 -2.45 -7.05
CA THR A 93 6.65 -2.68 -8.35
C THR A 93 8.10 -2.30 -8.25
N GLU A 94 8.99 -3.10 -8.80
CA GLU A 94 10.41 -2.79 -8.90
C GLU A 94 10.89 -3.20 -10.28
N TYR A 95 11.19 -2.22 -11.14
CA TYR A 95 11.68 -2.46 -12.50
C TYR A 95 13.01 -1.75 -12.74
N HIS A 96 14.04 -2.54 -13.06
CA HIS A 96 15.36 -2.07 -13.44
C HIS A 96 15.82 -2.75 -14.73
N ALA A 97 16.09 -1.95 -15.77
CA ALA A 97 16.64 -2.41 -17.06
C ALA A 97 15.88 -3.56 -17.74
N GLY A 98 14.54 -3.61 -17.59
CA GLY A 98 13.69 -4.64 -18.19
C GLY A 98 13.56 -5.93 -17.38
N MET A 99 14.21 -6.00 -16.21
CA MET A 99 13.98 -7.03 -15.20
C MET A 99 13.29 -6.40 -13.98
N GLY A 100 12.39 -7.13 -13.36
CA GLY A 100 11.66 -6.59 -12.22
C GLY A 100 10.75 -7.58 -11.54
N SER A 101 10.28 -7.20 -10.36
CA SER A 101 9.26 -7.93 -9.61
C SER A 101 8.06 -7.04 -9.35
N GLN A 102 6.89 -7.66 -9.29
CA GLN A 102 5.66 -6.99 -8.89
C GLN A 102 4.92 -7.86 -7.89
N TRP A 103 4.29 -7.21 -6.93
CA TRP A 103 3.58 -7.87 -5.85
C TRP A 103 2.32 -7.08 -5.53
N GLY A 104 1.22 -7.80 -5.29
CA GLY A 104 -0.02 -7.22 -4.82
C GLY A 104 -0.68 -8.17 -3.85
N VAL A 105 -1.09 -7.65 -2.69
CA VAL A 105 -1.86 -8.40 -1.70
C VAL A 105 -2.99 -7.53 -1.18
N ALA A 106 -4.22 -8.04 -1.26
CA ALA A 106 -5.41 -7.34 -0.81
C ALA A 106 -5.98 -7.94 0.48
N PHE A 107 -6.64 -7.09 1.27
CA PHE A 107 -7.17 -7.41 2.58
C PHE A 107 -8.59 -6.84 2.76
N ALA A 108 -9.36 -7.50 3.64
CA ALA A 108 -10.55 -6.97 4.29
C ALA A 108 -10.34 -7.08 5.80
N GLY A 109 -10.13 -5.93 6.46
CA GLY A 109 -9.51 -5.90 7.79
C GLY A 109 -8.14 -6.56 7.74
N GLU A 110 -7.89 -7.53 8.61
CA GLU A 110 -6.63 -8.30 8.62
C GLU A 110 -6.69 -9.56 7.74
N ARG A 111 -7.87 -9.90 7.21
CA ARG A 111 -8.06 -11.11 6.42
C ARG A 111 -7.61 -10.87 4.99
N ARG A 112 -6.60 -11.63 4.56
CA ARG A 112 -6.15 -11.65 3.17
C ARG A 112 -7.26 -12.12 2.22
N LEU A 113 -7.40 -11.43 1.09
CA LEU A 113 -8.37 -11.70 0.03
C LEU A 113 -7.75 -12.39 -1.19
N THR A 114 -6.46 -12.20 -1.40
CA THR A 114 -5.73 -12.71 -2.56
C THR A 114 -4.99 -14.00 -2.23
N GLY A 115 -4.85 -14.90 -3.22
CA GLY A 115 -4.00 -16.08 -3.08
C GLY A 115 -2.53 -15.72 -2.95
N ASP A 116 -1.68 -16.72 -2.74
CA ASP A 116 -0.24 -16.50 -2.68
C ASP A 116 0.19 -15.83 -3.97
N GLU A 117 -0.01 -16.43 -5.15
CA GLU A 117 0.45 -15.98 -6.50
C GLU A 117 -0.25 -14.75 -7.11
N ALA A 118 -0.94 -13.94 -6.31
CA ALA A 118 -1.68 -12.80 -6.84
C ALA A 118 -0.80 -11.70 -7.43
N SER A 119 -1.23 -11.21 -8.58
CA SER A 119 -0.75 -10.02 -9.27
C SER A 119 -1.33 -8.74 -8.67
N ILE A 120 -0.77 -7.59 -9.04
CA ILE A 120 -1.34 -6.28 -8.67
C ILE A 120 -2.77 -6.14 -9.22
N ASN A 121 -3.01 -6.56 -10.46
CA ASN A 121 -4.36 -6.50 -11.05
C ASN A 121 -5.36 -7.34 -10.26
N GLU A 122 -5.00 -8.54 -9.80
CA GLU A 122 -5.87 -9.35 -8.94
C GLU A 122 -6.12 -8.69 -7.57
N ALA A 123 -5.11 -8.04 -6.99
CA ALA A 123 -5.28 -7.29 -5.75
C ALA A 123 -6.23 -6.08 -5.94
N LEU A 124 -6.09 -5.33 -7.05
CA LEU A 124 -6.97 -4.20 -7.39
C LEU A 124 -8.40 -4.67 -7.72
N ALA A 125 -8.55 -5.77 -8.44
CA ALA A 125 -9.85 -6.40 -8.69
C ALA A 125 -10.52 -6.83 -7.37
N ALA A 126 -9.74 -7.35 -6.42
CA ALA A 126 -10.19 -7.64 -5.07
C ALA A 126 -10.53 -6.39 -4.25
N LEU A 127 -10.28 -5.17 -4.74
CA LEU A 127 -10.79 -3.91 -4.19
C LEU A 127 -12.01 -3.36 -4.94
N GLY A 128 -12.40 -4.00 -6.05
CA GLY A 128 -13.52 -3.59 -6.89
C GLY A 128 -13.13 -2.71 -8.08
N VAL A 129 -11.83 -2.52 -8.33
CA VAL A 129 -11.36 -1.97 -9.62
C VAL A 129 -11.75 -2.95 -10.72
N ARG A 130 -12.16 -2.43 -11.87
CA ARG A 130 -12.48 -3.25 -13.04
C ARG A 130 -11.69 -2.73 -14.21
N ALA A 131 -11.02 -3.65 -14.92
CA ALA A 131 -10.49 -3.37 -16.24
C ALA A 131 -11.57 -2.79 -17.17
N SER A 132 -11.13 -1.98 -18.13
CA SER A 132 -11.93 -1.52 -19.26
C SER A 132 -11.56 -2.32 -20.52
N ASP A 133 -12.25 -2.07 -21.63
CA ASP A 133 -11.99 -2.78 -22.90
C ASP A 133 -10.54 -2.62 -23.41
N SER A 134 -9.82 -1.59 -22.97
CA SER A 134 -8.46 -1.26 -23.44
C SER A 134 -7.40 -1.10 -22.35
N MET A 135 -7.75 -1.25 -21.07
CA MET A 135 -6.85 -1.02 -19.92
C MET A 135 -7.13 -2.05 -18.83
N ASP A 136 -6.07 -2.59 -18.23
CA ASP A 136 -6.18 -3.45 -17.05
C ASP A 136 -6.50 -2.63 -15.78
N GLU A 137 -6.65 -3.26 -14.62
CA GLU A 137 -6.93 -2.57 -13.36
C GLU A 137 -5.86 -1.55 -13.00
N PHE A 138 -4.58 -1.88 -13.22
CA PHE A 138 -3.42 -1.03 -12.95
C PHE A 138 -3.46 0.27 -13.77
N ASP A 139 -3.66 0.15 -15.07
CA ASP A 139 -3.79 1.29 -15.99
C ASP A 139 -5.06 2.08 -15.71
N THR A 140 -6.16 1.40 -15.34
CA THR A 140 -7.45 2.04 -15.06
C THR A 140 -7.37 3.05 -13.91
N ILE A 141 -6.61 2.75 -12.86
CA ILE A 141 -6.41 3.67 -11.73
C ILE A 141 -5.23 4.64 -11.92
N GLY A 142 -4.60 4.61 -13.10
CA GLY A 142 -3.52 5.54 -13.48
C GLY A 142 -2.15 5.21 -12.88
N LEU A 143 -1.93 4.00 -12.36
CA LEU A 143 -0.67 3.65 -11.72
C LEU A 143 0.54 3.72 -12.67
N GLY A 144 0.35 3.54 -13.99
CA GLY A 144 1.46 3.68 -14.96
C GLY A 144 2.07 5.09 -15.06
N GLY A 145 1.35 6.11 -14.57
CA GLY A 145 1.83 7.48 -14.45
C GLY A 145 2.65 7.75 -13.17
N PHE A 146 2.41 6.97 -12.11
CA PHE A 146 3.18 6.99 -10.88
C PHE A 146 4.41 6.12 -11.09
N ARG A 147 5.62 6.59 -10.83
CA ARG A 147 6.86 5.85 -11.17
C ARG A 147 7.85 5.68 -10.04
N SER A 148 7.75 6.51 -9.03
CA SER A 148 8.65 6.50 -7.88
C SER A 148 7.92 7.00 -6.65
N ASN A 149 8.18 6.39 -5.50
CA ASN A 149 7.74 6.94 -4.23
C ASN A 149 8.28 8.37 -4.01
N PRO A 150 7.52 9.24 -3.32
CA PRO A 150 7.89 10.64 -3.08
C PRO A 150 8.88 10.81 -1.92
N ASP A 151 9.80 11.78 -2.07
CA ASP A 151 10.89 12.10 -1.11
C ASP A 151 10.41 12.40 0.32
N TYR A 152 9.14 12.75 0.54
CA TYR A 152 8.64 12.99 1.90
C TYR A 152 8.69 11.75 2.79
N LEU A 153 8.80 10.56 2.19
CA LEU A 153 8.89 9.30 2.92
C LEU A 153 10.26 9.13 3.61
N ASP A 154 11.32 9.76 3.10
CA ASP A 154 12.67 9.67 3.67
C ASP A 154 12.71 10.06 5.15
N ARG A 155 11.84 10.97 5.58
CA ARG A 155 11.70 11.38 6.99
C ARG A 155 11.39 10.21 7.93
N TYR A 156 10.76 9.15 7.44
CA TYR A 156 10.40 8.00 8.27
C TYR A 156 11.61 7.15 8.61
N ALA A 157 12.66 7.15 7.77
CA ALA A 157 13.93 6.54 8.13
C ALA A 157 14.56 7.26 9.33
N ASP A 158 14.63 8.59 9.30
CA ASP A 158 15.14 9.41 10.41
C ASP A 158 14.32 9.18 11.70
N LEU A 159 12.99 9.12 11.58
CA LEU A 159 12.10 8.87 12.73
C LEU A 159 12.25 7.44 13.29
N CYS A 160 12.51 6.45 12.45
CA CYS A 160 12.82 5.09 12.90
C CYS A 160 14.15 5.05 13.66
N ASP A 161 15.18 5.73 13.15
CA ASP A 161 16.48 5.86 13.82
C ASP A 161 16.35 6.52 15.21
N GLU A 162 15.53 7.56 15.34
CA GLU A 162 15.22 8.21 16.63
C GLU A 162 14.52 7.27 17.63
N LEU A 163 13.68 6.36 17.13
CA LEU A 163 12.98 5.35 17.94
C LEU A 163 13.81 4.09 18.19
N GLY A 164 14.94 3.92 17.48
CA GLY A 164 15.80 2.74 17.54
C GLY A 164 15.14 1.48 16.97
N VAL A 165 14.37 1.63 15.88
CA VAL A 165 13.66 0.53 15.19
C VAL A 165 14.14 0.32 13.76
#